data_AF-A0A1F8AG34-F1
#
_entry.id   AF-A0A1F8AG34-F1
#
_cell.length_a   1.000
_cell.length_b   1.000
_cell.length_c   1.000
_cell.angle_alpha   90.00
_cell.angle_beta   90.00
_cell.angle_gamma   90.00
#
_symmetry.space_group_name_H-M   'P 1'
#
loop_
_entity.id
_entity.type
_entity.pdbx_description
1 polymer ?
#
loop_
_entity_poly.entity_id
_entity_poly.type
_entity_poly.pdbx_seq_one_letter_code
_entity_poly.pdbx_strand_id
1 'polypeptide(L)'
;MSRGRSAAGRGFITAKRTNSGSLAFEEHSSVSSDEDPSKEYYCIAAFHQMHCLAIIYNAVYSKNHSAHRHRDDHSDHTKHCIDYLRQSIMCASDATLEGSGVLGGDGNPVRAVDGWNSTHQCRDWDSLYDFASRHRMLDSDGIV
;
A
#
# COMPACT_ATOMS: atom_id res chain seq x y z
N MET A 1 -8.37 -9.14 -17.83
CA MET A 1 -8.54 -9.36 -16.38
C MET A 1 -7.16 -9.59 -15.78
N SER A 2 -6.49 -8.52 -15.35
CA SER A 2 -5.21 -8.59 -14.65
C SER A 2 -5.45 -9.27 -13.30
N ARG A 3 -4.89 -10.46 -13.12
CA ARG A 3 -4.77 -11.10 -11.80
C ARG A 3 -4.08 -10.09 -10.89
N GLY A 4 -4.64 -9.82 -9.71
CA GLY A 4 -4.10 -8.83 -8.78
C GLY A 4 -2.60 -9.04 -8.56
N ARG A 5 -1.78 -8.22 -9.20
CA ARG A 5 -0.33 -8.28 -9.07
C ARG A 5 0.00 -7.56 -7.77
N SER A 6 0.71 -8.23 -6.87
CA SER A 6 1.41 -7.55 -5.79
C SER A 6 2.62 -6.85 -6.41
N ALA A 7 2.82 -5.57 -6.09
CA ALA A 7 4.02 -4.86 -6.53
C ALA A 7 5.19 -5.25 -5.65
N ALA A 8 6.34 -5.48 -6.27
CA ALA A 8 7.59 -5.61 -5.55
C ALA A 8 7.82 -4.35 -4.70
N GLY A 9 8.31 -4.54 -3.48
CA GLY A 9 8.46 -3.52 -2.44
C GLY A 9 7.16 -3.05 -1.79
N ARG A 10 6.05 -3.77 -2.01
CA ARG A 10 4.76 -3.56 -1.32
C ARG A 10 4.16 -2.16 -1.46
N GLY A 11 4.57 -1.41 -2.49
CA GLY A 11 4.12 -0.03 -2.74
C GLY A 11 4.92 1.05 -2.03
N PHE A 12 5.99 0.70 -1.32
CA PHE A 12 6.92 1.67 -0.73
C PHE A 12 7.94 2.14 -1.75
N ILE A 13 8.14 3.46 -1.82
CA ILE A 13 9.13 4.11 -2.68
C ILE A 13 9.99 5.09 -1.88
N THR A 14 11.13 5.44 -2.46
CA THR A 14 12.02 6.46 -1.92
C THR A 14 12.07 7.67 -2.85
N ALA A 15 12.05 8.86 -2.26
CA ALA A 15 12.18 10.11 -3.00
C ALA A 15 13.11 11.08 -2.26
N LYS A 16 13.72 11.98 -3.01
CA LYS A 16 14.54 13.08 -2.50
C LYS A 16 13.94 14.41 -2.92
N ARG A 17 13.87 15.35 -2.00
CA ARG A 17 13.39 16.71 -2.30
C ARG A 17 14.48 17.50 -3.00
N THR A 18 14.15 18.07 -4.15
CA THR A 18 15.06 18.93 -4.91
C THR A 18 15.08 20.34 -4.32
N ASN A 19 16.06 21.15 -4.72
CA ASN A 19 16.14 22.56 -4.34
C ASN A 19 14.91 23.39 -4.79
N SER A 20 14.17 22.90 -5.80
CA SER A 20 12.91 23.52 -6.26
C SER A 20 11.68 23.09 -5.43
N GLY A 21 11.85 22.22 -4.45
CA GLY A 21 10.75 21.65 -3.64
C GLY A 21 10.04 20.47 -4.29
N SER A 22 10.41 20.08 -5.51
CA SER A 22 9.87 18.92 -6.22
C SER A 22 10.45 17.61 -5.67
N LEU A 23 9.74 16.50 -5.86
CA LEU A 23 10.24 15.17 -5.51
C LEU A 23 10.94 14.54 -6.71
N ALA A 24 12.18 14.10 -6.51
CA ALA A 24 12.91 13.25 -7.44
C ALA A 24 12.86 11.80 -6.94
N PHE A 25 12.34 10.90 -7.77
CA PHE A 25 12.25 9.48 -7.46
C PHE A 25 13.53 8.77 -7.90
N GLU A 26 14.01 7.86 -7.07
CA GLU A 26 15.17 7.02 -7.39
C GLU A 26 14.69 5.67 -7.90
N GLU A 27 15.28 5.16 -8.98
CA GLU A 27 15.06 3.77 -9.36
C GLU A 27 15.69 2.83 -8.32
N HIS A 28 15.06 1.68 -8.10
CA HIS A 28 15.53 0.70 -7.14
C HIS A 28 16.92 0.18 -7.51
N SER A 29 17.87 0.30 -6.58
CA SER A 29 19.19 -0.34 -6.67
C SER A 29 19.31 -1.42 -5.60
N SER A 30 19.74 -2.62 -5.97
CA SER A 30 20.03 -3.72 -5.03
C SER A 30 21.27 -3.48 -4.14
N VAL A 31 21.92 -2.33 -4.29
CA VAL A 31 23.06 -1.92 -3.47
C VAL A 31 22.51 -1.26 -2.21
N SER A 32 22.97 -1.71 -1.04
CA SER A 32 22.57 -1.14 0.25
C SER A 32 22.75 0.37 0.22
N SER A 33 21.64 1.10 0.25
CA SER A 33 21.67 2.54 0.45
C SER A 33 22.31 2.80 1.80
N ASP A 34 23.50 3.40 1.81
CA ASP A 34 23.95 4.19 2.96
C ASP A 34 22.76 5.06 3.42
N GLU A 35 22.59 5.21 4.74
CA GLU A 35 21.54 6.06 5.30
C GLU A 35 21.78 7.52 4.86
N ASP A 36 21.31 7.89 3.67
CA ASP A 36 21.26 9.27 3.21
C ASP A 36 20.11 9.95 3.97
N PRO A 37 20.39 10.85 4.92
CA PRO A 37 19.36 11.50 5.73
C PRO A 37 18.45 12.42 4.91
N SER A 38 18.78 12.69 3.64
CA SER A 38 17.94 13.46 2.72
C SER A 38 16.89 12.61 1.98
N LYS A 39 16.90 11.28 2.16
CA LYS A 39 15.90 10.38 1.58
C LYS A 39 14.63 10.36 2.43
N GLU A 40 13.51 10.64 1.77
CA GLU A 40 12.16 10.56 2.32
C GLU A 40 11.48 9.27 1.83
N TYR A 41 10.63 8.70 2.68
CA TYR A 41 9.97 7.41 2.45
C TYR A 41 8.46 7.59 2.37
N TYR A 42 7.87 6.94 1.37
CA TYR A 42 6.46 7.08 1.06
C TYR A 42 5.84 5.73 0.73
N CYS A 43 4.58 5.54 1.09
CA CYS A 43 3.75 4.50 0.49
C CYS A 43 2.79 5.15 -0.52
N ILE A 44 2.59 4.49 -1.65
CA ILE A 44 1.59 4.91 -2.63
C ILE A 44 0.20 4.50 -2.12
N ALA A 45 -0.73 5.45 -2.06
CA ALA A 45 -2.06 5.29 -1.46
C ALA A 45 -2.82 4.06 -1.97
N ALA A 46 -2.82 3.79 -3.29
CA ALA A 46 -3.51 2.62 -3.83
C ALA A 46 -3.00 1.28 -3.26
N PHE A 47 -1.70 1.17 -2.96
CA PHE A 47 -1.15 -0.04 -2.33
C PHE A 47 -1.49 -0.12 -0.85
N HIS A 48 -1.52 1.00 -0.15
CA HIS A 48 -1.96 1.05 1.23
C HIS A 48 -3.46 0.71 1.38
N GLN A 49 -4.31 1.22 0.49
CA GLN A 49 -5.73 0.87 0.41
C GLN A 49 -5.93 -0.64 0.18
N MET A 50 -5.14 -1.24 -0.72
CA MET A 50 -5.15 -2.69 -0.95
C MET A 50 -4.71 -3.48 0.30
N HIS A 51 -3.73 -2.97 1.06
CA HIS A 51 -3.33 -3.54 2.34
C HIS A 51 -4.44 -3.55 3.38
N CYS A 52 -5.06 -2.41 3.60
CA CYS A 52 -6.20 -2.31 4.51
C CYS A 52 -7.34 -3.26 4.09
N LEU A 53 -7.64 -3.36 2.79
CA LEU A 53 -8.64 -4.29 2.28
C LEU A 53 -8.27 -5.77 2.55
N ALA A 54 -6.99 -6.13 2.43
CA ALA A 54 -6.52 -7.48 2.74
C ALA A 54 -6.62 -7.81 4.24
N ILE A 55 -6.32 -6.85 5.13
CA ILE A 55 -6.55 -7.01 6.58
C ILE A 55 -8.04 -7.24 6.86
N ILE A 56 -8.91 -6.42 6.27
CA ILE A 56 -10.36 -6.54 6.45
C ILE A 56 -10.84 -7.92 5.96
N TYR A 57 -10.40 -8.34 4.78
CA TYR A 57 -10.67 -9.67 4.26
C TYR A 57 -10.24 -10.73 5.28
N ASN A 58 -8.99 -10.71 5.73
CA ASN A 58 -8.50 -11.68 6.70
C ASN A 58 -9.31 -11.66 8.00
N ALA A 59 -9.65 -10.50 8.56
CA ALA A 59 -10.45 -10.39 9.78
C ALA A 59 -11.86 -10.98 9.64
N VAL A 60 -12.47 -10.84 8.46
CA VAL A 60 -13.79 -11.38 8.14
C VAL A 60 -13.74 -12.89 7.91
N TYR A 61 -12.70 -13.41 7.24
CA TYR A 61 -12.58 -14.84 6.91
C TYR A 61 -11.91 -15.68 8.01
N SER A 62 -11.06 -15.11 8.86
CA SER A 62 -10.34 -15.83 9.93
C SER A 62 -11.18 -16.14 11.17
N LYS A 63 -12.35 -15.50 11.35
CA LYS A 63 -13.26 -15.74 12.49
C LYS A 63 -14.07 -17.05 12.42
N ASN A 64 -13.79 -17.95 11.47
CA ASN A 64 -14.47 -19.25 11.36
C ASN A 64 -14.00 -20.33 12.36
N HIS A 65 -13.13 -20.02 13.34
CA HIS A 65 -12.60 -21.01 14.30
C HIS A 65 -13.17 -20.93 15.73
N SER A 66 -14.01 -19.95 16.07
CA SER A 66 -14.67 -19.87 17.38
C SER A 66 -16.14 -20.23 17.30
N ALA A 67 -16.44 -21.53 17.51
CA ALA A 67 -17.63 -22.20 18.08
C ALA A 67 -19.07 -21.62 18.00
N HIS A 68 -19.35 -20.52 17.33
CA HIS A 68 -20.70 -20.01 17.08
C HIS A 68 -20.96 -20.01 15.58
N ARG A 69 -21.62 -21.07 15.14
CA ARG A 69 -22.21 -21.21 13.81
C ARG A 69 -23.32 -20.15 13.66
N HIS A 70 -22.94 -18.90 13.38
CA HIS A 70 -23.83 -18.03 12.62
C HIS A 70 -23.76 -18.50 11.17
N ARG A 71 -24.71 -19.39 10.87
CA ARG A 71 -25.28 -19.52 9.54
C ARG A 71 -25.59 -18.11 9.05
N ASP A 72 -25.02 -17.72 7.93
CA ASP A 72 -25.81 -17.17 6.82
C ASP A 72 -24.95 -17.13 5.56
N ASP A 73 -25.64 -17.36 4.46
CA ASP A 73 -25.27 -17.51 3.05
C ASP A 73 -24.48 -16.33 2.43
N HIS A 74 -23.85 -15.49 3.26
CA HIS A 74 -23.24 -14.25 2.84
C HIS A 74 -21.76 -14.39 2.49
N SER A 75 -21.18 -15.59 2.59
CA SER A 75 -19.75 -15.78 2.28
C SER A 75 -19.41 -15.37 0.85
N ASP A 76 -20.31 -15.64 -0.11
CA ASP A 76 -20.10 -15.30 -1.53
C ASP A 76 -20.41 -13.85 -1.83
N HIS A 77 -21.43 -13.27 -1.20
CA HIS A 77 -21.70 -11.83 -1.29
C HIS A 77 -20.55 -11.02 -0.68
N THR A 78 -20.01 -11.43 0.47
CA THR A 78 -18.84 -10.80 1.09
C THR A 78 -17.59 -10.96 0.23
N LYS A 79 -17.34 -12.13 -0.39
CA LYS A 79 -16.21 -12.32 -1.33
C LYS A 79 -16.36 -11.35 -2.50
N HIS A 80 -17.55 -11.27 -3.07
CA HIS A 80 -17.87 -10.38 -4.18
C HIS A 80 -17.71 -8.91 -3.80
N CYS A 81 -18.20 -8.48 -2.63
CA CYS A 81 -18.05 -7.10 -2.14
C CYS A 81 -16.58 -6.73 -1.92
N ILE A 82 -15.77 -7.61 -1.33
CA ILE A 82 -14.34 -7.37 -1.18
C ILE A 82 -13.67 -7.25 -2.55
N ASP A 83 -13.99 -8.13 -3.51
CA ASP A 83 -13.44 -8.03 -4.86
C ASP A 83 -13.91 -6.76 -5.60
N TYR A 84 -15.15 -6.33 -5.41
CA TYR A 84 -15.67 -5.08 -5.95
C TYR A 84 -14.92 -3.85 -5.42
N LEU A 85 -14.64 -3.81 -4.11
CA LEU A 85 -13.82 -2.75 -3.50
C LEU A 85 -12.38 -2.79 -4.02
N ARG A 86 -11.81 -3.99 -4.17
CA ARG A 86 -10.49 -4.18 -4.80
C ARG A 86 -10.44 -3.61 -6.21
N GLN A 87 -11.46 -3.89 -7.02
CA GLN A 87 -11.60 -3.35 -8.37
C GLN A 87 -11.77 -1.83 -8.35
N SER A 88 -12.49 -1.27 -7.38
CA SER A 88 -12.67 0.18 -7.23
C SER A 88 -11.35 0.88 -6.88
N ILE A 89 -10.55 0.31 -5.98
CA ILE A 89 -9.21 0.80 -5.64
C ILE A 89 -8.29 0.77 -6.87
N MET A 90 -8.31 -0.34 -7.62
CA MET A 90 -7.53 -0.44 -8.85
C MET A 90 -8.02 0.50 -9.95
N CYS A 91 -9.33 0.73 -10.06
CA CYS A 91 -9.89 1.68 -11.02
C CYS A 91 -9.48 3.12 -10.68
N ALA A 92 -9.48 3.47 -9.39
CA ALA A 92 -8.98 4.76 -8.95
C ALA A 92 -7.47 4.87 -9.15
N SER A 93 -6.68 3.82 -8.84
CA SER A 93 -5.20 3.87 -8.93
C SER A 93 -4.62 5.14 -8.30
N ASP A 94 -5.00 5.35 -7.05
CA ASP A 94 -4.64 6.54 -6.31
C ASP A 94 -3.12 6.65 -6.11
N ALA A 95 -2.50 7.54 -6.88
CA ALA A 95 -1.05 7.69 -6.95
C ALA A 95 -0.47 8.61 -5.87
N THR A 96 -1.28 9.01 -4.89
CA THR A 96 -0.88 9.95 -3.86
C THR A 96 0.19 9.34 -2.95
N LEU A 97 1.18 10.16 -2.61
CA LEU A 97 2.29 9.76 -1.75
C LEU A 97 1.93 10.04 -0.30
N GLU A 98 1.76 8.96 0.45
CA GLU A 98 1.48 9.02 1.88
C GLU A 98 2.81 8.89 2.62
N GLY A 99 3.21 9.96 3.31
CA GLY A 99 4.50 10.03 3.99
C GLY A 99 4.56 9.08 5.19
N SER A 100 5.71 8.41 5.37
CA SER A 100 5.93 7.63 6.59
C SER A 100 6.20 8.56 7.77
N GLY A 101 5.32 8.57 8.76
CA GLY A 101 5.52 9.23 10.04
C GLY A 101 6.04 8.25 11.10
N VAL A 102 6.48 8.78 12.24
CA VAL A 102 6.62 7.99 13.45
C VAL A 102 5.27 7.96 14.14
N LEU A 103 4.61 6.80 14.14
CA LEU A 103 3.38 6.59 14.88
C LEU A 103 3.70 5.81 16.17
N GLY A 104 3.07 6.22 17.28
CA GLY A 104 3.27 5.66 18.62
C GLY A 104 3.88 6.65 19.60
N GLY A 105 3.08 7.07 20.58
CA GLY A 105 3.63 7.53 21.87
C GLY A 105 4.06 6.31 22.68
N ASP A 106 5.03 6.50 23.59
CA ASP A 106 5.33 5.56 24.68
C ASP A 106 6.41 4.48 24.39
N GLY A 107 7.44 4.84 23.61
CA GLY A 107 8.74 4.17 23.68
C GLY A 107 9.05 3.09 22.63
N ASN A 108 8.14 2.82 21.70
CA ASN A 108 8.41 2.00 20.50
C ASN A 108 7.98 2.76 19.23
N PRO A 109 8.84 3.64 18.69
CA PRO A 109 8.53 4.36 17.46
C PRO A 109 8.48 3.37 16.28
N VAL A 110 7.30 3.22 15.67
CA VAL A 110 7.15 2.46 14.43
C VAL A 110 7.00 3.45 13.28
N ARG A 111 7.83 3.30 12.24
CA ARG A 111 7.60 4.00 10.98
C ARG A 111 6.35 3.43 10.34
N ALA A 112 5.33 4.25 10.19
CA ALA A 112 4.04 3.86 9.66
C ALA A 112 3.45 4.96 8.79
N VAL A 113 2.51 4.58 7.94
CA VAL A 113 1.81 5.47 7.03
C VAL A 113 0.34 5.41 7.42
N ASP A 114 -0.29 6.56 7.65
CA ASP A 114 -1.69 6.63 8.07
C ASP A 114 -2.64 7.14 6.97
N GLY A 115 -2.08 7.71 5.89
CA GLY A 115 -2.80 8.21 4.72
C GLY A 115 -3.60 9.50 4.93
N TRP A 116 -3.54 10.13 6.10
CA TRP A 116 -4.32 11.33 6.39
C TRP A 116 -3.71 12.60 5.75
N ASN A 117 -4.57 13.61 5.51
CA ASN A 117 -4.19 14.91 4.95
C ASN A 117 -3.52 14.84 3.55
N SER A 118 -3.83 13.79 2.78
CA SER A 118 -3.33 13.55 1.43
C SER A 118 -4.40 13.87 0.38
N THR A 119 -4.00 14.41 -0.78
CA THR A 119 -4.95 14.72 -1.88
C THR A 119 -4.94 13.61 -2.91
N HIS A 120 -6.07 12.93 -3.10
CA HIS A 120 -6.22 11.73 -3.93
C HIS A 120 -6.53 12.05 -5.40
N GLN A 121 -5.95 11.33 -6.36
CA GLN A 121 -6.19 11.51 -7.80
C GLN A 121 -6.27 10.18 -8.57
N CYS A 122 -7.24 10.07 -9.49
CA CYS A 122 -7.42 8.85 -10.27
C CYS A 122 -6.38 8.71 -11.41
N ARG A 123 -5.81 7.51 -11.61
CA ARG A 123 -4.82 7.20 -12.67
C ARG A 123 -4.97 5.79 -13.28
N ASP A 124 -4.04 5.43 -14.16
CA ASP A 124 -3.94 4.10 -14.77
C ASP A 124 -3.18 3.12 -13.85
N TRP A 125 -3.76 1.95 -13.60
CA TRP A 125 -3.23 0.98 -12.63
C TRP A 125 -1.91 0.37 -13.05
N ASP A 126 -1.79 0.00 -14.33
CA ASP A 126 -0.60 -0.69 -14.82
C ASP A 126 0.59 0.27 -14.82
N SER A 127 0.38 1.53 -15.20
CA SER A 127 1.37 2.59 -15.09
C SER A 127 1.82 2.84 -13.65
N LEU A 128 0.87 2.84 -12.69
CA LEU A 128 1.18 3.00 -11.28
C LEU A 128 1.95 1.80 -10.72
N TYR A 129 1.57 0.59 -11.12
CA TYR A 129 2.24 -0.65 -10.75
C TYR A 129 3.68 -0.70 -11.24
N ASP A 130 3.90 -0.37 -12.51
CA ASP A 130 5.23 -0.37 -13.11
C ASP A 130 6.10 0.75 -12.53
N PHE A 131 5.52 1.89 -12.21
CA PHE A 131 6.21 2.95 -11.49
C PHE A 131 6.65 2.47 -10.09
N ALA A 132 5.72 1.94 -9.29
CA ALA A 132 5.99 1.46 -7.95
C ALA A 132 7.06 0.35 -7.95
N SER A 133 6.97 -0.59 -8.90
CA SER A 133 7.92 -1.71 -9.01
C SER A 133 9.33 -1.25 -9.37
N ARG A 134 9.46 -0.23 -10.24
CA ARG A 134 10.76 0.34 -10.64
C ARG A 134 11.42 1.18 -9.55
N HIS A 135 10.63 1.90 -8.76
CA HIS A 135 11.14 2.84 -7.73
C HIS A 135 10.98 2.29 -6.31
N ARG A 136 10.79 0.97 -6.19
CA ARG A 136 10.55 0.31 -4.91
C ARG A 136 11.69 0.55 -3.93
N MET A 137 11.37 0.57 -2.65
CA MET A 137 12.38 0.68 -1.58
C MET A 137 13.02 -0.67 -1.23
N LEU A 138 12.26 -1.76 -1.34
CA LEU A 138 12.63 -3.09 -0.85
C LEU A 138 12.33 -4.15 -1.90
N ASP A 139 13.03 -5.29 -1.84
CA ASP A 139 12.76 -6.47 -2.68
C ASP A 139 11.69 -7.40 -2.09
N SER A 140 10.90 -6.93 -1.13
CA SER A 140 9.83 -7.73 -0.51
C SER A 140 8.57 -7.74 -1.37
N ASP A 141 8.00 -8.92 -1.56
CA ASP A 141 6.71 -9.08 -2.23
C ASP A 141 5.55 -9.10 -1.22
N GLY A 142 4.34 -8.94 -1.73
CA GLY A 142 3.08 -9.00 -0.98
C GLY A 142 2.27 -7.71 -1.00
N ILE A 143 1.05 -7.83 -0.49
CA ILE A 143 0.32 -6.71 0.09
C ILE A 143 0.77 -6.69 1.57
N VAL A 144 1.00 -5.50 2.16
CA VAL A 144 1.66 -5.37 3.47
C VAL A 144 1.08 -6.33 4.51
#